data_AF-A0A7V9S1R2-F1
#
_entry.id   AF-A0A7V9S1R2-F1
#
_cell.length_a   1.000
_cell.length_b   1.000
_cell.length_c   1.000
_cell.angle_alpha   90.00
_cell.angle_beta   90.00
_cell.angle_gamma   90.00
#
_symmetry.space_group_name_H-M   'P 1'
#
loop_
_entity.id
_entity.type
_entity.pdbx_description
1 polymer ?
#
loop_
_entity_poly.entity_id
_entity_poly.type
_entity_poly.pdbx_seq_one_letter_code
_entity_poly.pdbx_strand_id
1 'polypeptide(L)'
;RDGAIKVASGPKPKLSGEAVARVPGLRGVTKLAEAIAVIPLVKRDLPEAKLPMQDVGTLGAMTAAALAGRALRLGGPRSVVREVAVAGVSLAPALFALRGGDLASYHGVEHKAIAGYEQDKGTADTTKEHDRCGSHLVAPMLATAAAGNVAVRRAGIGGPAAEGMVALGSVAVAIEIFGWCERHSQTALARALRRPGHEIQRMVGTREPNEDQIEVGDAALAEILRAEGVASAQLEPPGA
;
A
#
# COMPACT_ATOMS: atom_id res chain seq x y z
N ARG A 1 -26.28 -3.33 -15.88
CA ARG A 1 -24.97 -2.66 -16.05
C ARG A 1 -24.30 -3.40 -17.20
N ASP A 2 -24.01 -2.72 -18.29
CA ASP A 2 -23.76 -3.34 -19.60
C ASP A 2 -22.32 -3.86 -19.76
N GLY A 3 -21.65 -4.23 -18.66
CA GLY A 3 -20.28 -4.77 -18.65
C GLY A 3 -19.16 -3.81 -19.06
N ALA A 4 -19.46 -2.57 -19.46
CA ALA A 4 -18.45 -1.65 -20.00
C ALA A 4 -17.38 -1.22 -18.97
N ILE A 5 -16.12 -1.30 -19.37
CA ILE A 5 -14.95 -0.79 -18.62
C ILE A 5 -14.77 0.70 -18.92
N LYS A 6 -14.59 1.51 -17.87
CA LYS A 6 -14.23 2.92 -17.98
C LYS A 6 -12.83 3.13 -17.42
N VAL A 7 -11.99 3.84 -18.16
CA VAL A 7 -10.62 4.14 -17.76
C VAL A 7 -10.38 5.66 -17.83
N ALA A 8 -9.57 6.16 -16.91
CA ALA A 8 -9.07 7.53 -16.94
C ALA A 8 -7.61 7.54 -16.46
N SER A 9 -6.81 8.43 -17.02
CA SER A 9 -5.43 8.67 -16.62
C SER A 9 -5.15 10.17 -16.52
N GLY A 10 -4.07 10.49 -15.82
CA GLY A 10 -3.63 11.86 -15.65
C GLY A 10 -2.30 11.93 -14.92
N PRO A 11 -1.64 13.10 -14.92
CA PRO A 11 -0.36 13.27 -14.27
C PRO A 11 -0.48 13.08 -12.76
N LYS A 12 0.42 12.30 -12.18
CA LYS A 12 0.54 12.18 -10.73
C LYS A 12 1.00 13.51 -10.11
N PRO A 13 0.35 14.00 -9.03
CA PRO A 13 0.81 15.19 -8.32
C PRO A 13 2.26 15.05 -7.85
N LYS A 14 3.06 16.11 -8.02
CA LYS A 14 4.41 16.22 -7.48
C LYS A 14 4.39 17.25 -6.36
N LEU A 15 4.44 16.79 -5.11
CA LEU A 15 4.34 17.64 -3.93
C LEU A 15 5.72 18.13 -3.46
N SER A 16 6.79 17.51 -3.95
CA SER A 16 8.16 17.78 -3.51
C SER A 16 9.08 18.13 -4.68
N GLY A 17 9.94 19.13 -4.47
CA GLY A 17 11.03 19.47 -5.39
C GLY A 17 12.20 18.49 -5.28
N GLU A 18 13.14 18.56 -6.23
CA GLU A 18 14.28 17.62 -6.30
C GLU A 18 15.11 17.55 -5.01
N ALA A 19 15.24 18.66 -4.29
CA ALA A 19 16.01 18.71 -3.05
C ALA A 19 15.45 17.75 -1.99
N VAL A 20 14.13 17.71 -1.80
CA VAL A 20 13.46 16.84 -0.82
C VAL A 20 13.50 15.38 -1.26
N ALA A 21 13.45 15.12 -2.58
CA ALA A 21 13.56 13.77 -3.14
C ALA A 21 14.92 13.10 -2.85
N ARG A 22 15.96 13.88 -2.52
CA ARG A 22 17.30 13.38 -2.18
C ARG A 22 17.50 13.12 -0.69
N VAL A 23 16.61 13.61 0.19
CA VAL A 23 16.74 13.46 1.64
C VAL A 23 16.12 12.13 2.10
N PRO A 24 16.92 11.20 2.67
CA PRO A 24 16.40 9.95 3.23
C PRO A 24 15.34 10.21 4.31
N GLY A 25 14.32 9.37 4.35
CA GLY A 25 13.17 9.50 5.26
C GLY A 25 12.12 10.49 4.76
N LEU A 26 12.53 11.67 4.25
CA LEU A 26 11.58 12.64 3.68
C LEU A 26 11.07 12.22 2.30
N ARG A 27 11.97 11.75 1.42
CA ARG A 27 11.60 11.33 0.05
C ARG A 27 10.49 10.28 0.01
N GLY A 28 10.51 9.32 0.92
CA GLY A 28 9.53 8.25 0.98
C GLY A 28 8.17 8.76 1.42
N VAL A 29 8.15 9.59 2.47
CA VAL A 29 6.94 10.19 3.01
C VAL A 29 6.30 11.14 1.98
N THR A 30 7.08 11.91 1.21
CA THR A 30 6.53 12.74 0.14
C THR A 30 5.94 11.90 -0.99
N LYS A 31 6.58 10.78 -1.39
CA LYS A 31 6.01 9.86 -2.38
C LYS A 31 4.71 9.21 -1.91
N LEU A 32 4.60 8.89 -0.63
CA LEU A 32 3.36 8.39 -0.03
C LEU A 32 2.26 9.48 -0.05
N ALA A 33 2.59 10.72 0.31
CA ALA A 33 1.66 11.84 0.24
C ALA A 33 1.18 12.10 -1.21
N GLU A 34 2.09 12.04 -2.19
CA GLU A 34 1.76 12.15 -3.62
C GLU A 34 0.81 11.02 -4.06
N ALA A 35 0.97 9.79 -3.55
CA ALA A 35 0.06 8.68 -3.84
C ALA A 35 -1.34 8.91 -3.24
N ILE A 36 -1.43 9.43 -2.01
CA ILE A 36 -2.73 9.76 -1.39
C ILE A 36 -3.42 10.91 -2.15
N ALA A 37 -2.66 11.88 -2.66
CA ALA A 37 -3.18 12.99 -3.44
C ALA A 37 -3.80 12.57 -4.80
N VAL A 38 -3.54 11.33 -5.27
CA VAL A 38 -4.18 10.78 -6.48
C VAL A 38 -5.65 10.42 -6.23
N ILE A 39 -6.04 10.05 -5.02
CA ILE A 39 -7.40 9.61 -4.68
C ILE A 39 -8.49 10.63 -5.11
N PRO A 40 -8.40 11.93 -4.75
CA PRO A 40 -9.39 12.91 -5.21
C PRO A 40 -9.40 13.11 -6.72
N LEU A 41 -8.27 12.96 -7.41
CA LEU A 41 -8.20 13.05 -8.87
C LEU A 41 -8.89 11.87 -9.54
N VAL A 42 -8.63 10.64 -9.05
CA VAL A 42 -9.36 9.44 -9.47
C VAL A 42 -10.86 9.63 -9.26
N LYS A 43 -11.27 10.21 -8.13
CA LYS A 43 -12.70 10.41 -7.88
C LYS A 43 -13.34 11.47 -8.79
N ARG A 44 -12.58 12.49 -9.19
CA ARG A 44 -13.02 13.52 -10.13
C ARG A 44 -13.22 12.92 -11.53
N ASP A 45 -12.26 12.12 -11.99
CA ASP A 45 -12.21 11.63 -13.38
C ASP A 45 -12.92 10.27 -13.56
N LEU A 46 -13.05 9.49 -12.48
CA LEU A 46 -13.81 8.22 -12.38
C LEU A 46 -14.73 8.25 -11.15
N PRO A 47 -15.85 9.01 -11.19
CA PRO A 47 -16.77 9.12 -10.06
C PRO A 47 -17.43 7.80 -9.67
N GLU A 48 -17.47 6.81 -10.58
CA GLU A 48 -17.98 5.47 -10.32
C GLU A 48 -17.02 4.57 -9.51
N ALA A 49 -15.73 4.94 -9.44
CA ALA A 49 -14.76 4.20 -8.64
C ALA A 49 -15.17 4.20 -7.16
N LYS A 50 -15.28 3.02 -6.56
CA LYS A 50 -15.64 2.85 -5.16
C LYS A 50 -14.38 2.75 -4.31
N LEU A 51 -14.24 3.66 -3.35
CA LEU A 51 -13.15 3.60 -2.38
C LEU A 51 -13.56 2.73 -1.17
N PRO A 52 -12.62 2.07 -0.48
CA PRO A 52 -12.92 1.34 0.76
C PRO A 52 -13.62 2.19 1.81
N MET A 53 -13.27 3.48 1.88
CA MET A 53 -13.88 4.46 2.79
C MET A 53 -15.34 4.79 2.47
N GLN A 54 -15.87 4.35 1.33
CA GLN A 54 -17.28 4.54 0.95
C GLN A 54 -18.14 3.31 1.26
N ASP A 55 -17.51 2.20 1.65
CA ASP A 55 -18.21 0.99 2.07
C ASP A 55 -18.70 1.12 3.52
N VAL A 56 -20.00 0.88 3.73
CA VAL A 56 -20.64 1.03 5.05
C VAL A 56 -20.06 0.04 6.06
N GLY A 57 -19.74 -1.18 5.63
CA GLY A 57 -19.11 -2.18 6.48
C GLY A 57 -17.73 -1.74 6.96
N THR A 58 -16.92 -1.22 6.05
CA THR A 58 -15.58 -0.71 6.33
C THR A 58 -15.63 0.51 7.25
N LEU A 59 -16.53 1.46 7.01
CA LEU A 59 -16.76 2.60 7.91
C LEU A 59 -17.20 2.15 9.31
N GLY A 60 -18.08 1.14 9.39
CA GLY A 60 -18.48 0.51 10.64
C GLY A 60 -17.29 -0.10 11.38
N ALA A 61 -16.44 -0.85 10.67
CA ALA A 61 -15.23 -1.45 11.22
C ALA A 61 -14.22 -0.39 11.72
N MET A 62 -14.04 0.70 10.98
CA MET A 62 -13.21 1.84 11.39
C MET A 62 -13.74 2.49 12.67
N THR A 63 -15.05 2.74 12.73
CA THR A 63 -15.70 3.34 13.90
C THR A 63 -15.57 2.44 15.12
N ALA A 64 -15.86 1.14 14.96
CA ALA A 64 -15.72 0.14 16.01
C ALA A 64 -14.28 0.03 16.51
N ALA A 65 -13.30 0.00 15.60
CA ALA A 65 -11.88 -0.04 15.94
C ALA A 65 -11.43 1.22 16.71
N ALA A 66 -11.91 2.40 16.30
CA ALA A 66 -11.61 3.65 17.00
C ALA A 66 -12.17 3.66 18.44
N LEU A 67 -13.43 3.23 18.62
CA LEU A 67 -14.08 3.13 19.93
C LEU A 67 -13.39 2.08 20.81
N ALA A 68 -13.12 0.89 20.28
CA ALA A 68 -12.41 -0.18 21.00
C ALA A 68 -10.98 0.26 21.39
N GLY A 69 -10.25 0.88 20.46
CA GLY A 69 -8.92 1.43 20.74
C GLY A 69 -8.94 2.50 21.83
N ARG A 70 -9.96 3.35 21.86
CA ARG A 70 -10.17 4.33 22.94
C ARG A 70 -10.48 3.64 24.27
N ALA A 71 -11.39 2.68 24.29
CA ALA A 71 -11.76 1.94 25.50
C ALA A 71 -10.55 1.21 26.10
N LEU A 72 -9.74 0.54 25.27
CA LEU A 72 -8.49 -0.11 25.70
C LEU A 72 -7.52 0.88 26.35
N ARG A 73 -7.36 2.08 25.79
CA ARG A 73 -6.47 3.11 26.34
C ARG A 73 -6.96 3.67 27.68
N LEU A 74 -8.27 3.73 27.89
CA LEU A 74 -8.90 4.21 29.13
C LEU A 74 -8.98 3.13 30.22
N GLY A 75 -8.97 1.85 29.86
CA GLY A 75 -9.23 0.72 30.77
C GLY A 75 -8.10 0.32 31.71
N GLY A 76 -7.02 1.09 31.85
CA GLY A 76 -5.94 0.77 32.78
C GLY A 76 -4.60 1.45 32.48
N PRO A 77 -3.52 1.14 33.23
CA PRO A 77 -2.20 1.69 33.00
C PRO A 77 -1.58 1.22 31.67
N ARG A 78 -0.57 1.95 31.18
CA ARG A 78 0.15 1.56 29.95
C ARG A 78 0.90 0.25 30.19
N SER A 79 0.62 -0.77 29.38
CA SER A 79 1.32 -2.06 29.40
C SER A 79 1.60 -2.54 27.98
N VAL A 80 2.59 -3.43 27.82
CA VAL A 80 2.92 -4.04 26.52
C VAL A 80 1.72 -4.77 25.92
N VAL A 81 0.98 -5.51 26.74
CA VAL A 81 -0.24 -6.23 26.31
C VAL A 81 -1.27 -5.26 25.74
N ARG A 82 -1.49 -4.12 26.39
CA ARG A 82 -2.44 -3.11 25.94
C ARG A 82 -1.98 -2.44 24.65
N GLU A 83 -0.68 -2.18 24.50
CA GLU A 83 -0.12 -1.61 23.27
C GLU A 83 -0.26 -2.57 22.09
N VAL A 84 0.00 -3.86 22.30
CA VAL A 84 -0.25 -4.92 21.31
C VAL A 84 -1.73 -5.02 20.96
N ALA A 85 -2.63 -4.97 21.95
CA ALA A 85 -4.07 -5.01 21.71
C ALA A 85 -4.56 -3.80 20.89
N VAL A 86 -4.11 -2.58 21.24
CA VAL A 86 -4.43 -1.36 20.49
C VAL A 86 -3.88 -1.43 19.06
N ALA A 87 -2.65 -1.92 18.88
CA ALA A 87 -2.06 -2.11 17.56
C ALA A 87 -2.87 -3.14 16.74
N GLY A 88 -3.25 -4.28 17.34
CA GLY A 88 -4.08 -5.28 16.69
C GLY A 88 -5.45 -4.73 16.26
N VAL A 89 -6.13 -3.98 17.14
CA VAL A 89 -7.40 -3.32 16.81
C VAL A 89 -7.23 -2.30 15.68
N SER A 90 -6.10 -1.59 15.61
CA SER A 90 -5.84 -0.62 14.54
C SER A 90 -5.69 -1.26 13.15
N LEU A 91 -5.35 -2.55 13.07
CA LEU A 91 -5.28 -3.30 11.80
C LEU A 91 -6.64 -3.84 11.35
N ALA A 92 -7.62 -3.90 12.25
CA ALA A 92 -8.91 -4.55 11.98
C ALA A 92 -9.67 -3.96 10.77
N PRO A 93 -9.74 -2.62 10.57
CA PRO A 93 -10.47 -2.08 9.42
C PRO A 93 -9.84 -2.44 8.08
N ALA A 94 -8.50 -2.47 8.01
CA ALA A 94 -7.78 -2.86 6.80
C ALA A 94 -8.01 -4.34 6.47
N LEU A 95 -7.95 -5.22 7.48
CA LEU A 95 -8.24 -6.65 7.32
C LEU A 95 -9.71 -6.89 6.92
N PHE A 96 -10.64 -6.12 7.49
CA PHE A 96 -12.04 -6.18 7.13
C PHE A 96 -12.26 -5.79 5.67
N ALA A 97 -11.69 -4.66 5.23
CA ALA A 97 -11.82 -4.19 3.84
C ALA A 97 -11.24 -5.18 2.82
N LEU A 98 -10.08 -5.78 3.13
CA LEU A 98 -9.44 -6.79 2.27
C LEU A 98 -10.25 -8.09 2.19
N ARG A 99 -10.87 -8.51 3.30
CA ARG A 99 -11.64 -9.77 3.34
C ARG A 99 -13.08 -9.63 2.88
N GLY A 100 -13.71 -8.48 3.10
CA GLY A 100 -15.15 -8.25 2.95
C GLY A 100 -15.64 -8.07 1.51
N GLY A 101 -14.74 -7.96 0.52
CA GLY A 101 -15.12 -7.77 -0.88
C GLY A 101 -14.05 -8.15 -1.88
N ASP A 102 -14.12 -7.54 -3.06
CA ASP A 102 -13.23 -7.81 -4.20
C ASP A 102 -11.89 -7.05 -4.13
N LEU A 103 -11.66 -6.26 -3.08
CA LEU A 103 -10.46 -5.42 -2.96
C LEU A 103 -9.17 -6.25 -3.03
N ALA A 104 -9.12 -7.40 -2.34
CA ALA A 104 -7.97 -8.30 -2.41
C ALA A 104 -7.82 -8.94 -3.81
N SER A 105 -8.91 -9.14 -4.54
CA SER A 105 -8.86 -9.65 -5.93
C SER A 105 -8.33 -8.58 -6.87
N TYR A 106 -8.82 -7.34 -6.81
CA TYR A 106 -8.30 -6.23 -7.62
C TYR A 106 -6.86 -5.83 -7.25
N HIS A 107 -6.43 -6.03 -6.01
CA HIS A 107 -5.01 -5.93 -5.64
C HIS A 107 -4.19 -7.06 -6.28
N GLY A 108 -4.75 -8.28 -6.35
CA GLY A 108 -4.16 -9.39 -7.11
C GLY A 108 -4.08 -9.10 -8.61
N VAL A 109 -5.09 -8.44 -9.20
CA VAL A 109 -5.05 -7.97 -10.60
C VAL A 109 -3.86 -7.05 -10.84
N GLU A 110 -3.65 -6.05 -9.98
CA GLU A 110 -2.53 -5.12 -10.12
C GLU A 110 -1.18 -5.84 -10.08
N HIS A 111 -0.98 -6.75 -9.11
CA HIS A 111 0.21 -7.58 -9.07
C HIS A 111 0.41 -8.40 -10.34
N LYS A 112 -0.65 -9.07 -10.82
CA LYS A 112 -0.56 -9.94 -11.99
C LYS A 112 -0.31 -9.15 -13.28
N ALA A 113 -0.93 -7.98 -13.44
CA ALA A 113 -0.78 -7.12 -14.61
C ALA A 113 0.63 -6.53 -14.70
N ILE A 114 1.16 -6.01 -13.58
CA ILE A 114 2.55 -5.53 -13.54
C ILE A 114 3.53 -6.68 -13.75
N ALA A 115 3.32 -7.83 -13.12
CA ALA A 115 4.15 -9.01 -13.34
C ALA A 115 4.12 -9.49 -14.80
N GLY A 116 2.96 -9.42 -15.46
CA GLY A 116 2.79 -9.76 -16.87
C GLY A 116 3.61 -8.83 -17.75
N TYR A 117 3.51 -7.53 -17.51
CA TYR A 117 4.33 -6.52 -18.18
C TYR A 117 5.84 -6.71 -17.96
N GLU A 118 6.26 -6.96 -16.72
CA GLU A 118 7.69 -7.11 -16.39
C GLU A 118 8.31 -8.42 -16.93
N GLN A 119 7.51 -9.44 -17.21
CA GLN A 119 7.95 -10.78 -17.64
C GLN A 119 7.58 -11.10 -19.09
N ASP A 120 6.98 -10.17 -19.83
CA ASP A 120 6.42 -10.38 -21.17
C ASP A 120 5.45 -11.57 -21.23
N LYS A 121 4.52 -11.64 -20.28
CA LYS A 121 3.49 -12.69 -20.14
C LYS A 121 2.08 -12.11 -20.04
N GLY A 122 1.08 -12.93 -20.30
CA GLY A 122 -0.32 -12.58 -20.04
C GLY A 122 -0.59 -12.43 -18.55
N THR A 123 -1.47 -11.49 -18.19
CA THR A 123 -1.88 -11.24 -16.81
C THR A 123 -2.45 -12.50 -16.15
N ALA A 124 -3.15 -13.36 -16.88
CA ALA A 124 -3.68 -14.62 -16.34
C ALA A 124 -2.57 -15.60 -15.88
N ASP A 125 -1.38 -15.54 -16.49
CA ASP A 125 -0.31 -16.53 -16.33
C ASP A 125 0.69 -16.22 -15.20
N THR A 126 0.50 -15.11 -14.49
CA THR A 126 1.41 -14.65 -13.43
C THR A 126 0.86 -14.91 -12.03
N THR A 127 1.72 -14.79 -11.01
CA THR A 127 1.34 -15.01 -9.61
C THR A 127 0.74 -13.76 -8.98
N LYS A 128 -0.23 -13.94 -8.07
CA LYS A 128 -0.83 -12.84 -7.31
C LYS A 128 0.07 -12.25 -6.21
N GLU A 129 1.24 -12.84 -5.96
CA GLU A 129 2.27 -12.30 -5.08
C GLU A 129 3.35 -11.58 -5.90
N HIS A 130 3.74 -10.38 -5.46
CA HIS A 130 4.69 -9.51 -6.16
C HIS A 130 5.76 -8.96 -5.23
N ASP A 131 6.98 -8.84 -5.74
CA ASP A 131 8.16 -8.36 -4.98
C ASP A 131 8.13 -6.85 -4.70
N ARG A 132 7.33 -6.09 -5.47
CA ARG A 132 7.18 -4.62 -5.37
C ARG A 132 5.84 -4.22 -4.74
N CYS A 133 5.39 -4.96 -3.74
CA CYS A 133 4.14 -4.68 -3.03
C CYS A 133 4.36 -3.89 -1.74
N GLY A 134 3.48 -2.92 -1.46
CA GLY A 134 3.47 -2.16 -0.19
C GLY A 134 3.28 -3.02 1.06
N SER A 135 2.82 -4.27 0.94
CA SER A 135 2.74 -5.22 2.07
C SER A 135 4.09 -5.47 2.76
N HIS A 136 5.20 -5.30 2.04
CA HIS A 136 6.55 -5.38 2.61
C HIS A 136 6.87 -4.24 3.59
N LEU A 137 6.08 -3.16 3.63
CA LEU A 137 6.23 -2.07 4.61
C LEU A 137 5.67 -2.42 5.99
N VAL A 138 4.68 -3.32 6.08
CA VAL A 138 3.93 -3.58 7.32
C VAL A 138 4.84 -4.06 8.44
N ALA A 139 5.67 -5.08 8.18
CA ALA A 139 6.55 -5.63 9.22
C ALA A 139 7.64 -4.64 9.67
N PRO A 140 8.39 -3.97 8.76
CA PRO A 140 9.32 -2.90 9.15
C PRO A 140 8.64 -1.76 9.93
N MET A 141 7.44 -1.32 9.53
CA MET A 141 6.70 -0.27 10.23
C MET A 141 6.30 -0.67 11.65
N LEU A 142 5.79 -1.89 11.85
CA LEU A 142 5.45 -2.38 13.18
C LEU A 142 6.69 -2.56 14.07
N ALA A 143 7.78 -3.10 13.52
CA ALA A 143 9.03 -3.29 14.25
C ALA A 143 9.65 -1.95 14.68
N THR A 144 9.70 -0.97 13.76
CA THR A 144 10.25 0.36 14.05
C THR A 144 9.35 1.17 14.98
N ALA A 145 8.02 1.05 14.87
CA ALA A 145 7.10 1.65 15.82
C ALA A 145 7.29 1.07 17.22
N ALA A 146 7.43 -0.25 17.36
CA ALA A 146 7.69 -0.90 18.65
C ALA A 146 9.03 -0.41 19.26
N ALA A 147 10.10 -0.40 18.47
CA ALA A 147 11.41 0.09 18.90
C ALA A 147 11.36 1.58 19.30
N GLY A 148 10.70 2.43 18.52
CA GLY A 148 10.53 3.86 18.81
C GLY A 148 9.75 4.11 20.09
N ASN A 149 8.67 3.35 20.33
CA ASN A 149 7.91 3.44 21.57
C ASN A 149 8.74 3.02 22.79
N VAL A 150 9.57 1.97 22.68
CA VAL A 150 10.50 1.56 23.74
C VAL A 150 11.53 2.66 24.02
N ALA A 151 12.11 3.26 22.98
CA ALA A 151 13.11 4.32 23.12
C ALA A 151 12.54 5.57 23.79
N VAL A 152 11.39 6.07 23.32
CA VAL A 152 10.68 7.23 23.88
C VAL A 152 10.31 7.00 25.35
N ARG A 153 9.81 5.80 25.69
CA ARG A 153 9.54 5.42 27.09
C ARG A 153 10.79 5.47 27.96
N ARG A 154 11.91 4.94 27.47
CA ARG A 154 13.17 4.91 28.22
C ARG A 154 13.76 6.30 28.44
N ALA A 155 13.48 7.23 27.53
CA ALA A 155 13.86 8.63 27.65
C ALA A 155 12.92 9.44 28.57
N GLY A 156 11.87 8.84 29.13
CA GLY A 156 10.86 9.56 29.92
C GLY A 156 10.00 10.52 29.10
N ILE A 157 10.04 10.41 27.77
CA ILE A 157 9.26 11.22 26.85
C ILE A 157 7.91 10.52 26.64
N GLY A 158 6.82 11.29 26.61
CA GLY A 158 5.49 10.72 26.44
C GLY A 158 4.48 11.74 25.94
N GLY A 159 3.25 11.26 25.75
CA GLY A 159 2.14 12.06 25.28
C GLY A 159 1.91 12.00 23.76
N PRO A 160 0.82 12.60 23.27
CA PRO A 160 0.36 12.44 21.89
C PRO A 160 1.37 12.87 20.83
N ALA A 161 2.14 13.93 21.10
CA ALA A 161 3.17 14.42 20.19
C ALA A 161 4.31 13.40 20.00
N ALA A 162 4.77 12.78 21.09
CA ALA A 162 5.81 11.76 21.04
C ALA A 162 5.32 10.50 20.31
N GLU A 163 4.08 10.07 20.56
CA GLU A 163 3.45 8.96 19.83
C GLU A 163 3.32 9.27 18.33
N GLY A 164 2.92 10.49 17.98
CA GLY A 164 2.86 10.96 16.60
C GLY A 164 4.21 10.97 15.90
N MET A 165 5.27 11.43 16.58
CA MET A 165 6.63 11.39 16.05
C MET A 165 7.12 9.95 15.81
N VAL A 166 6.83 9.02 16.75
CA VAL A 166 7.18 7.60 16.57
C VAL A 166 6.45 7.00 15.37
N ALA A 167 5.15 7.32 15.21
CA ALA A 167 4.36 6.82 14.08
C ALA A 167 4.86 7.37 12.73
N LEU A 168 5.18 8.66 12.64
CA LEU A 168 5.73 9.25 11.41
C LEU A 168 7.14 8.72 11.12
N GLY A 169 7.97 8.61 12.15
CA GLY A 169 9.32 8.06 12.05
C GLY A 169 9.32 6.60 11.61
N SER A 170 8.39 5.78 12.11
CA SER A 170 8.29 4.37 11.72
C SER A 170 7.90 4.21 10.26
N VAL A 171 6.98 5.03 9.75
CA VAL A 171 6.62 5.07 8.33
C VAL A 171 7.85 5.45 7.48
N ALA A 172 8.55 6.51 7.85
CA ALA A 172 9.73 6.97 7.12
C ALA A 172 10.82 5.89 7.05
N VAL A 173 11.13 5.24 8.18
CA VAL A 173 12.14 4.16 8.23
C VAL A 173 11.66 2.93 7.45
N ALA A 174 10.39 2.55 7.54
CA ALA A 174 9.84 1.43 6.79
C ALA A 174 9.98 1.63 5.28
N ILE A 175 9.72 2.84 4.77
CA ILE A 175 9.87 3.16 3.34
C ILE A 175 11.34 3.10 2.92
N GLU A 176 12.27 3.55 3.75
CA GLU A 176 13.71 3.44 3.46
C GLU A 176 14.18 1.99 3.44
N ILE A 177 13.71 1.14 4.37
CA ILE A 177 13.98 -0.30 4.37
C ILE A 177 13.40 -0.94 3.10
N PHE A 178 12.18 -0.59 2.72
CA PHE A 178 11.54 -1.10 1.51
C PHE A 178 12.34 -0.73 0.25
N GLY A 179 12.67 0.55 0.07
CA GLY A 179 13.47 0.99 -1.07
C GLY A 179 14.89 0.41 -1.06
N TRP A 180 15.48 0.15 0.12
CA TRP A 180 16.75 -0.56 0.23
C TRP A 180 16.62 -2.01 -0.24
N CYS A 181 15.56 -2.73 0.16
CA CYS A 181 15.27 -4.09 -0.28
C CYS A 181 15.07 -4.20 -1.80
N GLU A 182 14.43 -3.21 -2.43
CA GLU A 182 14.28 -3.15 -3.89
C GLU A 182 15.65 -3.01 -4.58
N ARG A 183 16.52 -2.10 -4.10
CA ARG A 183 17.86 -1.90 -4.64
C ARG A 183 18.81 -3.09 -4.40
N HIS A 184 18.54 -3.91 -3.37
CA HIS A 184 19.38 -5.03 -2.96
C HIS A 184 18.63 -6.36 -2.99
N SER A 185 17.71 -6.53 -3.93
CA SER A 185 16.78 -7.67 -4.01
C SER A 185 17.47 -9.03 -4.03
N GLN A 186 18.71 -9.09 -4.53
CA GLN A 186 19.53 -10.30 -4.61
C GLN A 186 20.22 -10.70 -3.30
N THR A 187 20.15 -9.87 -2.25
CA THR A 187 20.77 -10.19 -0.96
C THR A 187 19.87 -11.10 -0.11
N ALA A 188 20.48 -11.96 0.70
CA ALA A 188 19.75 -12.83 1.63
C ALA A 188 18.94 -12.03 2.65
N LEU A 189 19.47 -10.88 3.10
CA LEU A 189 18.79 -9.99 4.04
C LEU A 189 17.55 -9.34 3.40
N ALA A 190 17.63 -8.81 2.18
CA ALA A 190 16.46 -8.25 1.50
C ALA A 190 15.37 -9.31 1.25
N ARG A 191 15.76 -10.55 0.92
CA ARG A 191 14.80 -11.67 0.85
C ARG A 191 14.16 -11.96 2.20
N ALA A 192 14.94 -12.03 3.27
CA ALA A 192 14.42 -12.29 4.62
C ALA A 192 13.47 -11.19 5.10
N LEU A 193 13.81 -9.92 4.89
CA LEU A 193 12.98 -8.76 5.26
C LEU A 193 11.66 -8.71 4.48
N ARG A 194 11.65 -9.20 3.23
CA ARG A 194 10.43 -9.24 2.41
C ARG A 194 9.50 -10.40 2.74
N ARG A 195 10.00 -11.50 3.34
CA ARG A 195 9.20 -12.69 3.67
C ARG A 195 7.88 -12.36 4.37
N PRO A 196 7.84 -11.59 5.48
CA PRO A 196 6.57 -11.29 6.14
C PRO A 196 5.55 -10.60 5.23
N GLY A 197 6.01 -9.73 4.32
CA GLY A 197 5.15 -9.09 3.34
C GLY A 197 4.59 -10.07 2.31
N HIS A 198 5.39 -11.05 1.86
CA HIS A 198 4.90 -12.15 1.00
C HIS A 198 3.87 -13.02 1.70
N GLU A 199 4.08 -13.32 2.99
CA GLU A 199 3.09 -14.04 3.80
C GLU A 199 1.78 -13.26 3.91
N ILE A 200 1.84 -11.94 4.12
CA ILE A 200 0.65 -11.07 4.15
C ILE A 200 -0.09 -11.14 2.82
N GLN A 201 0.61 -10.96 1.70
CA GLN A 201 0.02 -11.04 0.36
C GLN A 201 -0.70 -12.37 0.17
N ARG A 202 -0.02 -13.49 0.44
CA ARG A 202 -0.57 -14.83 0.26
C ARG A 202 -1.82 -15.08 1.10
N MET A 203 -1.80 -14.67 2.37
CA MET A 203 -2.83 -15.03 3.35
C MET A 203 -4.05 -14.09 3.34
N VAL A 204 -3.84 -12.80 3.09
CA VAL A 204 -4.89 -11.77 3.24
C VAL A 204 -4.80 -10.61 2.25
N GLY A 205 -3.61 -10.31 1.73
CA GLY A 205 -3.35 -9.11 0.94
C GLY A 205 -3.85 -9.23 -0.49
N THR A 206 -3.82 -10.43 -1.08
CA THR A 206 -4.27 -10.69 -2.45
C THR A 206 -5.11 -11.96 -2.55
N ARG A 207 -6.05 -11.96 -3.49
CA ARG A 207 -6.87 -13.11 -3.89
C ARG A 207 -6.75 -13.30 -5.40
N GLU A 208 -6.91 -14.54 -5.87
CA GLU A 208 -6.94 -14.80 -7.30
C GLU A 208 -8.13 -14.07 -7.95
N PRO A 209 -7.90 -13.27 -9.00
CA PRO A 209 -8.96 -12.57 -9.70
C PRO A 209 -9.68 -13.49 -10.71
N ASN A 210 -10.90 -13.11 -11.08
CA ASN A 210 -11.62 -13.73 -12.20
C ASN A 210 -11.27 -13.06 -13.54
N GLU A 211 -11.76 -13.61 -14.65
CA GLU A 211 -11.50 -13.11 -16.01
C GLU A 211 -11.94 -11.65 -16.20
N ASP A 212 -13.15 -11.29 -15.76
CA ASP A 212 -13.66 -9.91 -15.83
C ASP A 212 -12.73 -8.92 -15.10
N GLN A 213 -12.21 -9.30 -13.94
CA GLN A 213 -11.28 -8.49 -13.15
C GLN A 213 -9.92 -8.36 -13.83
N ILE A 214 -9.44 -9.42 -14.49
CA ILE A 214 -8.22 -9.39 -15.30
C ILE A 214 -8.37 -8.40 -16.46
N GLU A 215 -9.52 -8.40 -17.15
CA GLU A 215 -9.81 -7.47 -18.25
C GLU A 215 -9.72 -6.00 -17.79
N VAL A 216 -10.23 -5.70 -16.58
CA VAL A 216 -10.08 -4.37 -15.96
C VAL A 216 -8.61 -4.01 -15.72
N GLY A 217 -7.80 -4.98 -15.27
CA GLY A 217 -6.37 -4.82 -15.06
C GLY A 217 -5.61 -4.51 -16.35
N ASP A 218 -5.88 -5.28 -17.39
CA ASP A 218 -5.26 -5.12 -18.71
C ASP A 218 -5.63 -3.77 -19.32
N ALA A 219 -6.89 -3.35 -19.22
CA ALA A 219 -7.33 -2.04 -19.66
C ALA A 219 -6.65 -0.89 -18.89
N ALA A 220 -6.47 -1.03 -17.57
CA ALA A 220 -5.77 -0.05 -16.76
C ALA A 220 -4.27 0.03 -17.08
N LEU A 221 -3.61 -1.12 -17.28
CA LEU A 221 -2.21 -1.18 -17.69
C LEU A 221 -2.00 -0.55 -19.07
N ALA A 222 -2.82 -0.91 -20.06
CA ALA A 222 -2.76 -0.36 -21.41
C ALA A 222 -2.90 1.17 -21.40
N GLU A 223 -3.82 1.70 -20.59
CA GLU A 223 -4.00 3.14 -20.45
C GLU A 223 -2.80 3.83 -19.80
N ILE A 224 -2.18 3.22 -18.78
CA ILE A 224 -0.95 3.77 -18.16
C ILE A 224 0.19 3.78 -19.18
N LEU A 225 0.39 2.70 -19.95
CA LEU A 225 1.41 2.64 -20.99
C LEU A 225 1.18 3.67 -22.10
N ARG A 226 -0.08 3.94 -22.45
CA ARG A 226 -0.46 5.01 -23.37
C ARG A 226 -0.15 6.39 -22.78
N ALA A 227 -0.51 6.64 -21.52
CA ALA A 227 -0.27 7.92 -20.85
C ALA A 227 1.24 8.22 -20.67
N GLU A 228 2.05 7.20 -20.44
CA GLU A 228 3.51 7.30 -20.35
C GLU A 228 4.21 7.34 -21.72
N GLY A 229 3.46 7.23 -22.83
CA GLY A 229 4.00 7.25 -24.19
C GLY A 229 4.78 5.99 -24.60
N VAL A 230 4.74 4.93 -23.79
CA VAL A 230 5.42 3.66 -24.06
C VAL A 230 4.73 2.90 -25.20
N ALA A 231 3.40 2.96 -25.28
CA ALA A 231 2.62 2.30 -26.32
C ALA A 231 2.87 2.86 -27.74
N SER A 232 3.36 4.10 -27.85
CA SER A 232 3.67 4.74 -29.13
C SER A 232 5.02 4.30 -29.71
N ALA A 233 5.93 3.76 -28.89
CA ALA A 233 7.27 3.33 -29.32
C ALA A 233 7.31 1.92 -29.94
N GLN A 234 6.25 1.12 -29.78
CA GLN A 234 6.14 -0.22 -30.39
C GLN A 234 5.56 -0.20 -31.82
N LEU A 235 5.20 0.98 -32.35
CA LEU A 235 4.63 1.17 -33.68
C LEU A 235 5.61 1.74 -34.73
N GLU A 236 6.87 2.02 -34.38
CA GLU A 236 7.90 2.26 -35.40
C GLU A 236 8.46 0.91 -35.89
N PRO A 237 8.21 0.52 -37.15
CA PRO A 237 8.89 -0.64 -37.71
C PRO A 237 10.40 -0.35 -37.79
N PRO A 238 11.27 -1.34 -37.49
CA PRO A 238 12.69 -1.19 -37.74
C PRO A 238 12.92 -1.12 -39.25
N GLY A 239 13.15 0.09 -39.77
CA GLY A 239 13.55 0.35 -41.15
C GLY A 239 12.54 1.19 -41.93
N ALA A 240 12.75 2.50 -41.89
CA ALA A 240 12.47 3.40 -43.00
C ALA A 240 13.81 4.01 -43.45
#